data_AF-A0A8E0MBM1-F1
#
_entry.id   AF-A0A8E0MBM1-F1
#
_cell.length_a   1.000
_cell.length_b   1.000
_cell.length_c   1.000
_cell.angle_alpha   90.00
_cell.angle_beta   90.00
_cell.angle_gamma   90.00
#
_symmetry.space_group_name_H-M   'P 1'
#
loop_
_entity.id
_entity.type
_entity.pdbx_description
1 polymer ?
#
loop_
_entity_poly.entity_id
_entity_poly.type
_entity_poly.pdbx_seq_one_letter_code
_entity_poly.pdbx_strand_id
1 'polypeptide(L)'
;MSPKLFQRFGFAPHTRVLVAVSGGVDSMVLLNLAVKAADLDVVVATFDHRLRPESQQEQAFVVAAAQQLQVPVVTGQWRRSDGQPTSEAAARQARYAFLAATAAEQHAEVVMTAHHADDQLETILFRLARSGDPAALIGIRADRAWHGRRLVRPLLPYSKAMIRSYADQHNVRFCEDSSNADPHYARNQLRHQVIPAFKKQNTQLLAHIQTFTMEQTGLLALAEAQLAEWLQRLQVDDATVNWRVASPQPEAVQRLLLKKYCSNGNPTLIASYFRQF
;
A
#
# COMPACT_ATOMS: atom_id res chain seq x y z
N MET A 1 2.70 4.33 -20.77
CA MET A 1 3.62 4.20 -19.59
C MET A 1 4.99 3.79 -20.09
N SER A 2 6.07 4.03 -19.33
CA SER A 2 7.43 3.66 -19.74
C SER A 2 8.34 3.33 -18.55
N PRO A 3 9.46 2.60 -18.73
CA PRO A 3 10.41 2.31 -17.65
C PRO A 3 10.96 3.55 -16.92
N LYS A 4 10.92 4.74 -17.54
CA LYS A 4 11.33 5.99 -16.87
C LYS A 4 10.54 6.29 -15.57
N LEU A 5 9.38 5.66 -15.37
CA LEU A 5 8.59 5.82 -14.14
C LEU A 5 9.36 5.42 -12.86
N PHE A 6 10.42 4.62 -12.97
CA PHE A 6 11.24 4.22 -11.83
C PHE A 6 12.22 5.31 -11.37
N GLN A 7 12.57 6.28 -12.23
CA GLN A 7 13.57 7.32 -11.93
C GLN A 7 13.20 8.17 -10.71
N ARG A 8 11.90 8.42 -10.50
CA ARG A 8 11.39 9.18 -9.35
C ARG A 8 11.68 8.56 -7.98
N PHE A 9 12.10 7.29 -7.94
CA PHE A 9 12.45 6.61 -6.70
C PHE A 9 13.95 6.65 -6.38
N GLY A 10 14.78 7.25 -7.26
CA GLY A 10 16.21 7.45 -7.01
C GLY A 10 16.96 6.14 -6.77
N PHE A 11 16.64 5.09 -7.51
CA PHE A 11 17.36 3.81 -7.43
C PHE A 11 18.78 3.98 -7.96
N ALA A 12 19.75 3.34 -7.29
CA ALA A 12 21.10 3.22 -7.82
C ALA A 12 21.10 2.28 -9.04
N PRO A 13 22.08 2.37 -9.95
CA PRO A 13 22.26 1.38 -10.99
C PRO A 13 22.36 -0.03 -10.41
N HIS A 14 21.72 -1.01 -11.06
CA HIS A 14 21.65 -2.40 -10.62
C HIS A 14 21.01 -2.60 -9.24
N THR A 15 20.06 -1.73 -8.85
CA THR A 15 19.29 -1.94 -7.61
C THR A 15 18.54 -3.26 -7.71
N ARG A 16 18.72 -4.17 -6.75
CA ARG A 16 18.02 -5.45 -6.74
C ARG A 16 16.60 -5.30 -6.24
N VAL A 17 15.62 -5.62 -7.10
CA VAL A 17 14.20 -5.40 -6.84
C VAL A 17 13.41 -6.72 -6.85
N LEU A 18 12.61 -6.93 -5.83
CA LEU A 18 11.65 -8.04 -5.76
C LEU A 18 10.28 -7.56 -6.23
N VAL A 19 9.82 -8.02 -7.40
CA VAL A 19 8.50 -7.67 -7.94
C VAL A 19 7.48 -8.72 -7.51
N ALA A 20 6.47 -8.30 -6.75
CA ALA A 20 5.37 -9.17 -6.36
C ALA A 20 4.38 -9.35 -7.52
N VAL A 21 4.29 -10.57 -8.08
CA VAL A 21 3.50 -10.89 -9.27
C VAL A 21 2.42 -11.91 -8.94
N SER A 22 1.15 -11.54 -9.16
CA SER A 22 0.00 -12.43 -8.91
C SER A 22 -0.57 -13.06 -10.17
N GLY A 23 -0.05 -12.71 -11.36
CA GLY A 23 -0.55 -13.18 -12.65
C GLY A 23 -1.62 -12.27 -13.27
N GLY A 24 -2.25 -11.41 -12.47
CA GLY A 24 -3.21 -10.40 -12.96
C GLY A 24 -2.51 -9.25 -13.71
N VAL A 25 -3.30 -8.54 -14.54
CA VAL A 25 -2.82 -7.50 -15.47
C VAL A 25 -1.90 -6.45 -14.83
N ASP A 26 -2.22 -5.96 -13.63
CA ASP A 26 -1.42 -4.89 -13.00
C ASP A 26 -0.01 -5.38 -12.67
N SER A 27 0.08 -6.58 -12.13
CA SER A 27 1.33 -7.18 -11.71
C SER A 27 2.20 -7.61 -12.90
N MET A 28 1.57 -8.09 -13.97
CA MET A 28 2.26 -8.44 -15.21
C MET A 28 2.77 -7.20 -15.96
N VAL A 29 2.00 -6.10 -15.95
CA VAL A 29 2.45 -4.82 -16.49
C VAL A 29 3.60 -4.24 -15.68
N LEU A 30 3.53 -4.29 -14.35
CA LEU A 30 4.63 -3.88 -13.48
C LEU A 30 5.90 -4.69 -13.78
N LEU A 31 5.78 -6.02 -13.88
CA LEU A 31 6.91 -6.89 -14.25
C LEU A 31 7.48 -6.49 -15.61
N ASN A 32 6.63 -6.34 -16.63
CA ASN A 32 7.07 -5.97 -17.98
C ASN A 32 7.81 -4.62 -18.01
N LEU A 33 7.35 -3.64 -17.24
CA LEU A 33 8.01 -2.34 -17.11
C LEU A 33 9.35 -2.48 -16.38
N ALA A 34 9.41 -3.25 -15.29
CA ALA A 34 10.60 -3.43 -14.47
C ALA A 34 11.74 -4.12 -15.25
N VAL A 35 11.44 -5.19 -16.00
CA VAL A 35 12.43 -5.91 -16.81
C VAL A 35 13.01 -5.04 -17.93
N LYS A 36 12.24 -4.06 -18.42
CA LYS A 36 12.71 -3.09 -19.44
C LYS A 36 13.51 -1.93 -18.84
N ALA A 37 13.64 -1.83 -17.53
CA ALA A 37 14.43 -0.78 -16.88
C ALA A 37 15.88 -1.24 -16.76
N ALA A 38 16.81 -0.52 -17.40
CA ALA A 38 18.22 -0.90 -17.44
C ALA A 38 18.90 -0.93 -16.06
N ASP A 39 18.40 -0.15 -15.11
CA ASP A 39 19.03 0.04 -13.80
C ASP A 39 18.52 -0.93 -12.72
N LEU A 40 17.70 -1.93 -13.07
CA LEU A 40 17.06 -2.83 -12.10
C LEU A 40 17.44 -4.29 -12.31
N ASP A 41 17.90 -4.92 -11.23
CA ASP A 41 18.11 -6.37 -11.18
C ASP A 41 16.84 -7.02 -10.63
N VAL A 42 16.00 -7.52 -11.54
CA VAL A 42 14.64 -7.98 -11.22
C VAL A 42 14.62 -9.43 -10.73
N VAL A 43 13.94 -9.66 -9.61
CA VAL A 43 13.53 -10.99 -9.13
C VAL A 43 12.01 -11.00 -8.97
N VAL A 44 11.36 -12.05 -9.45
CA VAL A 44 9.91 -12.24 -9.31
C VAL A 44 9.59 -13.00 -8.03
N ALA A 45 8.60 -12.53 -7.28
CA ALA A 45 7.98 -13.29 -6.20
C ALA A 45 6.50 -13.52 -6.48
N THR A 46 6.08 -14.77 -6.53
CA THR A 46 4.66 -15.14 -6.69
C THR A 46 4.20 -15.97 -5.49
N PHE A 47 3.00 -15.67 -4.99
CA PHE A 47 2.45 -16.28 -3.79
C PHE A 47 1.07 -16.87 -4.05
N ASP A 48 0.97 -18.19 -3.97
CA ASP A 48 -0.29 -18.91 -4.09
C ASP A 48 -1.05 -18.89 -2.75
N HIS A 49 -2.21 -18.25 -2.74
CA HIS A 49 -3.07 -18.18 -1.55
C HIS A 49 -3.90 -19.45 -1.32
N ARG A 50 -3.98 -20.38 -2.28
CA ARG A 50 -4.77 -21.63 -2.22
C ARG A 50 -6.23 -21.42 -1.83
N LEU A 51 -6.80 -20.28 -2.22
CA LEU A 51 -8.21 -19.97 -1.98
C LEU A 51 -9.12 -20.60 -3.03
N ARG A 52 -8.57 -20.90 -4.22
CA ARG A 52 -9.32 -21.44 -5.36
C ARG A 52 -8.46 -22.44 -6.15
N PRO A 53 -9.05 -23.41 -6.86
CA PRO A 53 -8.31 -24.36 -7.69
C PRO A 53 -7.46 -23.68 -8.78
N GLU A 54 -7.89 -22.54 -9.34
CA GLU A 54 -7.17 -21.86 -10.41
C GLU A 54 -5.85 -21.22 -9.96
N SER A 55 -5.66 -21.00 -8.65
CA SER A 55 -4.49 -20.32 -8.10
C SER A 55 -3.15 -21.02 -8.41
N GLN A 56 -3.17 -22.35 -8.56
CA GLN A 56 -1.99 -23.11 -9.00
C GLN A 56 -1.65 -22.84 -10.46
N GLN A 57 -2.66 -22.72 -11.33
CA GLN A 57 -2.48 -22.41 -12.75
C GLN A 57 -1.99 -20.97 -12.93
N GLU A 58 -2.50 -20.02 -12.14
CA GLU A 58 -2.02 -18.63 -12.11
C GLU A 58 -0.54 -18.56 -11.68
N GLN A 59 -0.14 -19.31 -10.64
CA GLN A 59 1.26 -19.38 -10.23
C GLN A 59 2.15 -19.98 -11.33
N ALA A 60 1.72 -21.09 -11.95
CA ALA A 60 2.45 -21.71 -13.05
C ALA A 60 2.60 -20.77 -14.26
N PHE A 61 1.55 -19.99 -14.56
CA PHE A 61 1.59 -18.95 -15.59
C PHE A 61 2.66 -17.89 -15.29
N VAL A 62 2.73 -17.40 -14.05
CA VAL A 62 3.75 -16.41 -13.63
C VAL A 62 5.16 -16.98 -13.74
N VAL A 63 5.36 -18.24 -13.34
CA VAL A 63 6.67 -18.92 -13.47
C VAL A 63 7.07 -19.01 -14.95
N ALA A 64 6.18 -19.43 -15.83
CA ALA A 64 6.44 -19.50 -17.27
C ALA A 64 6.76 -18.11 -17.87
N ALA A 65 6.02 -17.07 -17.47
CA ALA A 65 6.27 -15.71 -17.92
C ALA A 65 7.64 -15.17 -17.43
N ALA A 66 8.01 -15.45 -16.18
CA ALA A 66 9.32 -15.08 -15.64
C ALA A 66 10.48 -15.77 -16.38
N GLN A 67 10.31 -17.06 -16.70
CA GLN A 67 11.28 -17.82 -17.49
C GLN A 67 11.45 -17.25 -18.91
N GLN A 68 10.35 -16.89 -19.59
CA GLN A 68 10.39 -16.25 -20.90
C GLN A 68 11.11 -14.90 -20.89
N LEU A 69 10.97 -14.16 -19.79
CA LEU A 69 11.65 -12.89 -19.56
C LEU A 69 13.08 -13.05 -19.01
N GLN A 70 13.55 -14.29 -18.82
CA GLN A 70 14.87 -14.61 -18.28
C GLN A 70 15.14 -13.98 -16.91
N VAL A 71 14.11 -13.88 -16.06
CA VAL A 71 14.25 -13.36 -14.69
C VAL A 71 14.07 -14.46 -13.64
N PRO A 72 14.85 -14.46 -12.55
CA PRO A 72 14.66 -15.39 -11.45
C PRO A 72 13.25 -15.28 -10.84
N VAL A 73 12.68 -16.40 -10.43
CA VAL A 73 11.36 -16.46 -9.80
C VAL A 73 11.40 -17.30 -8.53
N VAL A 74 10.81 -16.76 -7.46
CA VAL A 74 10.60 -17.44 -6.19
C VAL A 74 9.10 -17.64 -5.97
N THR A 75 8.71 -18.86 -5.70
CA THR A 75 7.32 -19.25 -5.46
C THR A 75 7.08 -19.50 -3.98
N GLY A 76 6.00 -18.94 -3.44
CA GLY A 76 5.49 -19.24 -2.10
C GLY A 76 4.07 -19.77 -2.17
N GLN A 77 3.64 -20.45 -1.11
CA GLN A 77 2.27 -20.93 -0.97
C GLN A 77 1.78 -20.76 0.46
N TRP A 78 0.51 -20.43 0.61
CA TRP A 78 -0.10 -20.32 1.92
C TRP A 78 -0.39 -21.72 2.49
N ARG A 79 0.34 -22.08 3.55
CA ARG A 79 0.06 -23.28 4.35
C ARG A 79 -0.88 -22.87 5.50
N ARG A 80 -2.16 -23.20 5.35
CA ARG A 80 -3.17 -22.95 6.39
C ARG A 80 -3.15 -24.10 7.40
N SER A 81 -3.25 -23.79 8.69
CA SER A 81 -3.59 -24.80 9.70
C SER A 81 -5.10 -25.06 9.67
N ASP A 82 -5.51 -26.27 10.04
CA ASP A 82 -6.92 -26.62 10.14
C ASP A 82 -7.68 -25.63 11.04
N GLY A 83 -8.84 -25.15 10.58
CA GLY A 83 -9.67 -24.20 11.30
C GLY A 83 -9.27 -22.71 11.21
N GLN A 84 -8.19 -22.33 10.52
CA GLN A 84 -7.87 -20.90 10.34
C GLN A 84 -8.92 -20.20 9.44
N PRO A 85 -9.53 -19.09 9.91
CA PRO A 85 -10.49 -18.35 9.12
C PRO A 85 -9.83 -17.75 7.87
N THR A 86 -10.45 -17.96 6.71
CA THR A 86 -10.10 -17.29 5.45
C THR A 86 -10.54 -15.84 5.50
N SER A 87 -9.70 -14.96 6.03
CA SER A 87 -9.90 -13.51 5.93
C SER A 87 -8.91 -12.90 4.95
N GLU A 88 -9.32 -11.83 4.27
CA GLU A 88 -8.45 -11.00 3.43
C GLU A 88 -7.23 -10.51 4.23
N ALA A 89 -7.42 -10.20 5.52
CA ALA A 89 -6.35 -9.77 6.42
C ALA A 89 -5.30 -10.86 6.63
N ALA A 90 -5.72 -12.11 6.91
CA ALA A 90 -4.81 -13.25 7.08
C ALA A 90 -4.06 -13.58 5.79
N ALA A 91 -4.77 -13.59 4.65
CA ALA A 91 -4.15 -13.80 3.33
C ALA A 91 -3.10 -12.71 3.03
N ARG A 92 -3.42 -11.45 3.32
CA ARG A 92 -2.50 -10.32 3.15
C ARG A 92 -1.28 -10.45 4.06
N GLN A 93 -1.45 -10.87 5.31
CA GLN A 93 -0.36 -11.07 6.26
C GLN A 93 0.58 -12.19 5.79
N ALA A 94 0.03 -13.34 5.38
CA ALA A 94 0.82 -14.46 4.86
C ALA A 94 1.65 -14.06 3.63
N ARG A 95 1.04 -13.34 2.68
CA ARG A 95 1.75 -12.81 1.50
C ARG A 95 2.88 -11.86 1.90
N TYR A 96 2.65 -10.96 2.85
CA TYR A 96 3.67 -10.00 3.28
C TYR A 96 4.80 -10.66 4.06
N ALA A 97 4.53 -11.69 4.85
CA ALA A 97 5.56 -12.50 5.49
C ALA A 97 6.44 -13.20 4.43
N PHE A 98 5.82 -13.82 3.42
CA PHE A 98 6.54 -14.42 2.30
C PHE A 98 7.41 -13.40 1.56
N LEU A 99 6.85 -12.27 1.13
CA LEU A 99 7.60 -11.23 0.44
C LEU A 99 8.76 -10.69 1.28
N ALA A 100 8.59 -10.58 2.61
CA ALA A 100 9.63 -10.11 3.50
C ALA A 100 10.79 -11.12 3.65
N ALA A 101 10.47 -12.42 3.73
CA ALA A 101 11.46 -13.49 3.78
C ALA A 101 12.21 -13.60 2.45
N THR A 102 11.50 -13.67 1.33
CA THR A 102 12.09 -13.75 -0.01
C THR A 102 12.95 -12.53 -0.33
N ALA A 103 12.53 -11.32 0.05
CA ALA A 103 13.36 -10.14 -0.17
C ALA A 103 14.67 -10.19 0.63
N ALA A 104 14.67 -10.78 1.82
CA ALA A 104 15.89 -10.98 2.60
C ALA A 104 16.82 -12.02 1.94
N GLU A 105 16.28 -13.18 1.58
CA GLU A 105 17.02 -14.28 0.93
C GLU A 105 17.61 -13.86 -0.42
N GLN A 106 16.88 -13.04 -1.17
CA GLN A 106 17.30 -12.54 -2.47
C GLN A 106 18.11 -11.24 -2.38
N HIS A 107 18.45 -10.75 -1.18
CA HIS A 107 19.14 -9.48 -0.98
C HIS A 107 18.51 -8.31 -1.76
N ALA A 108 17.18 -8.28 -1.84
CA ALA A 108 16.45 -7.23 -2.53
C ALA A 108 16.30 -5.99 -1.64
N GLU A 109 16.78 -4.85 -2.13
CA GLU A 109 16.70 -3.55 -1.46
C GLU A 109 15.28 -2.96 -1.53
N VAL A 110 14.53 -3.36 -2.56
CA VAL A 110 13.20 -2.83 -2.85
C VAL A 110 12.24 -3.96 -3.15
N VAL A 111 11.05 -3.91 -2.55
CA VAL A 111 9.91 -4.74 -2.93
C VAL A 111 8.91 -3.87 -3.68
N MET A 112 8.46 -4.32 -4.84
CA MET A 112 7.49 -3.61 -5.67
C MET A 112 6.14 -4.33 -5.68
N THR A 113 5.06 -3.55 -5.58
CA THR A 113 3.68 -4.06 -5.73
C THR A 113 2.91 -3.19 -6.73
N ALA A 114 1.99 -3.81 -7.46
CA ALA A 114 1.28 -3.19 -8.58
C ALA A 114 0.04 -2.37 -8.19
N HIS A 115 0.03 -1.78 -6.99
CA HIS A 115 -1.09 -0.92 -6.60
C HIS A 115 -1.14 0.32 -7.50
N HIS A 116 -2.35 0.71 -7.89
CA HIS A 116 -2.62 1.76 -8.87
C HIS A 116 -3.59 2.84 -8.34
N ALA A 117 -3.88 3.86 -9.15
CA ALA A 117 -4.69 5.01 -8.73
C ALA A 117 -6.10 4.62 -8.27
N ASP A 118 -6.71 3.59 -8.88
CA ASP A 118 -8.01 3.09 -8.45
C ASP A 118 -7.96 2.44 -7.05
N ASP A 119 -6.87 1.74 -6.70
CA ASP A 119 -6.69 1.17 -5.35
C ASP A 119 -6.51 2.28 -4.31
N GLN A 120 -5.89 3.39 -4.72
CA GLN A 120 -5.73 4.57 -3.89
C GLN A 120 -7.10 5.16 -3.55
N LEU A 121 -7.93 5.38 -4.55
CA LEU A 121 -9.31 5.86 -4.37
C LEU A 121 -10.12 4.89 -3.48
N GLU A 122 -10.07 3.59 -3.76
CA GLU A 122 -10.74 2.55 -2.96
C GLU A 122 -10.29 2.60 -1.50
N THR A 123 -8.98 2.69 -1.26
CA THR A 123 -8.41 2.75 0.10
C THR A 123 -8.86 4.00 0.85
N ILE A 124 -8.91 5.16 0.17
CA ILE A 124 -9.33 6.43 0.78
C ILE A 124 -10.81 6.37 1.16
N LEU A 125 -11.69 5.97 0.23
CA LEU A 125 -13.11 5.86 0.50
C LEU A 125 -13.41 4.85 1.61
N PHE A 126 -12.73 3.70 1.58
CA PHE A 126 -12.88 2.68 2.62
C PHE A 126 -12.47 3.18 4.01
N ARG A 127 -11.33 3.88 4.11
CA ARG A 127 -10.86 4.44 5.39
C ARG A 127 -11.73 5.60 5.87
N LEU A 128 -12.18 6.45 4.95
CA LEU A 128 -13.12 7.53 5.25
C LEU A 128 -14.41 6.97 5.86
N ALA A 129 -15.00 5.96 5.23
CA ALA A 129 -16.21 5.31 5.73
C ALA A 129 -16.01 4.57 7.06
N ARG A 130 -14.79 4.08 7.34
CA ARG A 130 -14.50 3.28 8.55
C ARG A 130 -14.16 4.13 9.77
N SER A 131 -13.34 5.16 9.65
CA SER A 131 -12.84 5.92 10.81
C SER A 131 -12.87 7.44 10.65
N GLY A 132 -13.01 7.96 9.43
CA GLY A 132 -12.95 9.40 9.16
C GLY A 132 -11.61 10.08 9.53
N ASP A 133 -10.59 9.31 9.90
CA ASP A 133 -9.32 9.85 10.41
C ASP A 133 -8.53 10.51 9.26
N PRO A 134 -8.27 11.84 9.30
CA PRO A 134 -7.53 12.54 8.26
C PRO A 134 -6.15 11.96 8.01
N ALA A 135 -5.47 11.47 9.06
CA ALA A 135 -4.16 10.82 8.92
C ALA A 135 -4.24 9.51 8.11
N ALA A 136 -5.40 8.83 8.14
CA ALA A 136 -5.64 7.61 7.39
C ALA A 136 -5.94 7.90 5.90
N LEU A 137 -6.35 9.12 5.55
CA LEU A 137 -6.73 9.54 4.19
C LEU A 137 -5.56 9.80 3.25
N ILE A 138 -4.30 9.70 3.71
CA ILE A 138 -3.12 9.62 2.82
C ILE A 138 -3.14 8.35 1.94
N GLY A 139 -4.02 7.39 2.26
CA GLY A 139 -4.21 6.17 1.49
C GLY A 139 -2.96 5.29 1.50
N ILE A 140 -2.54 4.89 0.31
CA ILE A 140 -1.39 4.04 0.04
C ILE A 140 -0.17 4.93 -0.26
N ARG A 141 0.92 4.76 0.47
CA ARG A 141 2.19 5.47 0.21
C ARG A 141 2.90 4.87 -1.01
N ALA A 142 3.37 5.74 -1.92
CA ALA A 142 4.12 5.30 -3.10
C ALA A 142 5.47 4.65 -2.73
N ASP A 143 6.09 5.12 -1.65
CA ASP A 143 7.34 4.61 -1.09
C ASP A 143 7.28 4.67 0.44
N ARG A 144 7.79 3.65 1.11
CA ARG A 144 7.87 3.56 2.57
C ARG A 144 8.91 2.54 3.01
N ALA A 145 9.51 2.78 4.18
CA ALA A 145 10.24 1.75 4.90
C ALA A 145 9.31 0.57 5.27
N TRP A 146 9.83 -0.65 5.13
CA TRP A 146 9.08 -1.89 5.33
C TRP A 146 10.08 -3.05 5.56
N HIS A 147 10.11 -3.63 6.76
CA HIS A 147 11.03 -4.73 7.13
C HIS A 147 12.51 -4.49 6.76
N GLY A 148 13.04 -3.30 7.09
CA GLY A 148 14.44 -2.95 6.83
C GLY A 148 14.77 -2.65 5.36
N ARG A 149 13.75 -2.52 4.50
CA ARG A 149 13.88 -2.23 3.06
C ARG A 149 12.79 -1.28 2.58
N ARG A 150 12.75 -0.96 1.29
CA ARG A 150 11.71 -0.09 0.70
C ARG A 150 10.57 -0.92 0.12
N LEU A 151 9.33 -0.48 0.33
CA LEU A 151 8.14 -1.04 -0.33
C LEU A 151 7.53 0.01 -1.26
N VAL A 152 7.74 -0.19 -2.55
CA VAL A 152 7.44 0.78 -3.61
C VAL A 152 6.22 0.35 -4.43
N ARG A 153 5.44 1.34 -4.88
CA ARG A 153 4.24 1.16 -5.72
C ARG A 153 4.33 2.01 -6.98
N PRO A 154 5.07 1.54 -7.99
CA PRO A 154 5.37 2.35 -9.16
C PRO A 154 4.14 2.70 -9.99
N LEU A 155 3.07 1.91 -9.90
CA LEU A 155 1.85 2.12 -10.68
C LEU A 155 0.84 3.06 -10.04
N LEU A 156 1.09 3.56 -8.83
CA LEU A 156 0.12 4.37 -8.07
C LEU A 156 -0.43 5.62 -8.80
N PRO A 157 0.34 6.30 -9.68
CA PRO A 157 -0.18 7.43 -10.47
C PRO A 157 -1.07 7.03 -11.66
N TYR A 158 -1.10 5.76 -12.03
CA TYR A 158 -1.75 5.31 -13.26
C TYR A 158 -3.10 4.66 -12.95
N SER A 159 -4.09 4.88 -13.82
CA SER A 159 -5.40 4.25 -13.67
C SER A 159 -5.38 2.80 -14.14
N LYS A 160 -6.35 2.01 -13.67
CA LYS A 160 -6.57 0.64 -14.17
C LYS A 160 -6.75 0.61 -15.70
N ALA A 161 -7.41 1.62 -16.27
CA ALA A 161 -7.62 1.74 -17.71
C ALA A 161 -6.30 1.97 -18.46
N MET A 162 -5.41 2.82 -17.95
CA MET A 162 -4.08 3.02 -18.53
C MET A 162 -3.24 1.74 -18.47
N ILE A 163 -3.34 0.99 -17.37
CA ILE A 163 -2.65 -0.29 -17.18
C ILE A 163 -3.11 -1.32 -18.22
N ARG A 164 -4.43 -1.48 -18.40
CA ARG A 164 -4.99 -2.34 -19.45
C ARG A 164 -4.54 -1.90 -20.84
N SER A 165 -4.65 -0.62 -21.16
CA SER A 165 -4.21 -0.08 -22.46
C SER A 165 -2.73 -0.36 -22.74
N TYR A 166 -1.85 -0.27 -21.73
CA TYR A 166 -0.46 -0.65 -21.89
C TYR A 166 -0.29 -2.16 -22.10
N ALA A 167 -1.04 -2.99 -21.38
CA ALA A 167 -1.00 -4.43 -21.59
C ALA A 167 -1.37 -4.79 -23.04
N ASP A 168 -2.43 -4.17 -23.58
CA ASP A 168 -2.89 -4.38 -24.95
C ASP A 168 -1.84 -3.89 -25.97
N GLN A 169 -1.33 -2.67 -25.80
CA GLN A 169 -0.33 -2.07 -26.70
C GLN A 169 0.99 -2.86 -26.77
N HIS A 170 1.37 -3.51 -25.67
CA HIS A 170 2.62 -4.25 -25.56
C HIS A 170 2.45 -5.77 -25.56
N ASN A 171 1.24 -6.27 -25.84
CA ASN A 171 0.89 -7.69 -25.84
C ASN A 171 1.32 -8.41 -24.54
N VAL A 172 1.16 -7.75 -23.39
CA VAL A 172 1.46 -8.33 -22.09
C VAL A 172 0.40 -9.36 -21.76
N ARG A 173 0.78 -10.64 -21.69
CA ARG A 173 -0.12 -11.71 -21.26
C ARG A 173 -0.37 -11.64 -19.76
N PHE A 174 -1.60 -11.95 -19.35
CA PHE A 174 -1.99 -12.03 -17.94
C PHE A 174 -3.14 -13.03 -17.77
N CYS A 175 -3.35 -13.52 -16.54
CA CYS A 175 -4.53 -14.29 -16.18
C CYS A 175 -5.73 -13.37 -15.95
N GLU A 176 -6.89 -13.71 -16.50
CA GLU A 176 -8.12 -12.97 -16.20
C GLU A 176 -8.61 -13.30 -14.79
N ASP A 177 -8.77 -12.26 -13.99
CA ASP A 177 -9.10 -12.39 -12.58
C ASP A 177 -10.62 -12.63 -12.41
N SER A 178 -10.99 -13.89 -12.15
CA SER A 178 -12.36 -14.29 -11.82
C SER A 178 -12.80 -13.92 -10.38
N SER A 179 -11.93 -13.32 -9.55
CA SER A 179 -12.21 -13.10 -8.12
C SER A 179 -13.05 -11.86 -7.77
N ASN A 180 -13.42 -11.05 -8.76
CA ASN A 180 -14.09 -9.76 -8.52
C ASN A 180 -15.64 -9.88 -8.40
N ALA A 181 -16.19 -11.02 -8.01
CA ALA A 181 -17.64 -11.25 -8.07
C ALA A 181 -18.34 -11.45 -6.72
N ASP A 182 -17.68 -11.26 -5.57
CA ASP A 182 -18.33 -11.42 -4.26
C ASP A 182 -18.83 -10.08 -3.67
N PRO A 183 -20.13 -9.74 -3.77
CA PRO A 183 -20.66 -8.47 -3.29
C PRO A 183 -20.70 -8.31 -1.76
N HIS A 184 -20.35 -9.33 -0.96
CA HIS A 184 -20.45 -9.29 0.50
C HIS A 184 -19.39 -8.44 1.20
N TYR A 185 -18.29 -8.11 0.52
CA TYR A 185 -17.23 -7.27 1.10
C TYR A 185 -17.44 -5.81 0.75
N ALA A 186 -17.42 -4.92 1.75
CA ALA A 186 -17.59 -3.46 1.57
C ALA A 186 -16.66 -2.85 0.50
N ARG A 187 -15.48 -3.44 0.27
CA ARG A 187 -14.57 -3.05 -0.81
C ARG A 187 -15.10 -3.37 -2.21
N ASN A 188 -15.73 -4.52 -2.38
CA ASN A 188 -16.31 -4.90 -3.67
C ASN A 188 -17.48 -3.98 -4.02
N GLN A 189 -18.30 -3.58 -3.05
CA GLN A 189 -19.33 -2.56 -3.26
C GLN A 189 -18.73 -1.21 -3.71
N LEU A 190 -17.65 -0.76 -3.06
CA LEU A 190 -16.94 0.45 -3.50
C LEU A 190 -16.45 0.33 -4.95
N ARG A 191 -15.81 -0.80 -5.28
CA ARG A 191 -15.22 -1.05 -6.60
C ARG A 191 -16.25 -1.17 -7.73
N HIS A 192 -17.38 -1.82 -7.48
CA HIS A 192 -18.37 -2.12 -8.52
C HIS A 192 -19.50 -1.11 -8.63
N GLN A 193 -19.82 -0.38 -7.56
CA GLN A 193 -20.97 0.53 -7.54
C GLN A 193 -20.56 1.99 -7.36
N VAL A 194 -19.78 2.29 -6.32
CA VAL A 194 -19.48 3.68 -5.93
C VAL A 194 -18.44 4.33 -6.84
N ILE A 195 -17.28 3.70 -7.01
CA ILE A 195 -16.16 4.24 -7.80
C ILE A 195 -16.57 4.48 -9.27
N PRO A 196 -17.26 3.54 -9.96
CA PRO A 196 -17.70 3.78 -11.34
C PRO A 196 -18.65 4.98 -11.45
N ALA A 197 -19.61 5.12 -10.52
CA ALA A 197 -20.52 6.26 -10.50
C ALA A 197 -19.77 7.59 -10.31
N PHE A 198 -18.81 7.63 -9.39
CA PHE A 198 -17.95 8.78 -9.14
C PHE A 198 -17.10 9.17 -10.35
N LYS A 199 -16.50 8.19 -11.04
CA LYS A 199 -15.74 8.42 -12.27
C LYS A 199 -16.60 8.93 -13.43
N LYS A 200 -17.86 8.51 -13.49
CA LYS A 200 -18.83 8.99 -14.50
C LYS A 200 -19.18 10.47 -14.28
N GLN A 201 -19.23 10.91 -13.02
CA GLN A 201 -19.48 12.31 -12.67
C GLN A 201 -18.29 13.21 -13.04
N ASN A 202 -17.06 12.73 -12.83
CA ASN A 202 -15.87 13.50 -13.16
C ASN A 202 -14.72 12.61 -13.64
N THR A 203 -14.32 12.78 -14.90
CA THR A 203 -13.20 12.04 -15.52
C THR A 203 -11.85 12.38 -14.91
N GLN A 204 -11.71 13.53 -14.26
CA GLN A 204 -10.49 13.98 -13.56
C GLN A 204 -10.41 13.48 -12.11
N LEU A 205 -11.38 12.69 -11.63
CA LEU A 205 -11.44 12.23 -10.24
C LEU A 205 -10.12 11.62 -9.74
N LEU A 206 -9.48 10.75 -10.53
CA LEU A 206 -8.24 10.11 -10.09
C LEU A 206 -7.09 11.11 -9.95
N ALA A 207 -7.04 12.15 -10.80
CA ALA A 207 -6.06 13.23 -10.68
C ALA A 207 -6.34 14.07 -9.41
N HIS A 208 -7.60 14.40 -9.14
CA HIS A 208 -7.99 15.10 -7.90
C HIS A 208 -7.61 14.31 -6.65
N ILE A 209 -7.80 12.99 -6.66
CA ILE A 209 -7.39 12.11 -5.55
C ILE A 209 -5.88 12.13 -5.37
N GLN A 210 -5.11 12.13 -6.45
CA GLN A 210 -3.65 12.23 -6.39
C GLN A 210 -3.23 13.56 -5.74
N THR A 211 -3.76 14.69 -6.23
CA THR A 211 -3.51 16.01 -5.64
C THR A 211 -3.89 16.05 -4.16
N PHE A 212 -5.10 15.59 -3.81
CA PHE A 212 -5.56 15.51 -2.43
C PHE A 212 -4.58 14.73 -1.55
N THR A 213 -4.13 13.54 -1.99
CA THR A 213 -3.21 12.72 -1.19
C THR A 213 -1.83 13.33 -1.04
N MET A 214 -1.35 14.03 -2.07
CA MET A 214 -0.08 14.76 -2.04
C MET A 214 -0.15 15.91 -1.03
N GLU A 215 -1.19 16.75 -1.13
CA GLU A 215 -1.41 17.88 -0.22
C GLU A 215 -1.61 17.40 1.22
N GLN A 216 -2.42 16.37 1.44
CA GLN A 216 -2.63 15.81 2.78
C GLN A 216 -1.34 15.24 3.39
N THR A 217 -0.48 14.62 2.57
CA THR A 217 0.83 14.16 3.05
C THR A 217 1.70 15.34 3.49
N GLY A 218 1.69 16.44 2.73
CA GLY A 218 2.40 17.67 3.09
C GLY A 218 1.87 18.31 4.38
N LEU A 219 0.55 18.45 4.50
CA LEU A 219 -0.10 18.99 5.70
C LEU A 219 0.20 18.16 6.94
N LEU A 220 0.15 16.82 6.83
CA LEU A 220 0.49 15.94 7.95
C LEU A 220 1.98 16.02 8.32
N ALA A 221 2.88 16.16 7.36
CA ALA A 221 4.31 16.34 7.65
C ALA A 221 4.57 17.66 8.41
N LEU A 222 3.92 18.75 8.01
CA LEU A 222 3.99 20.03 8.71
C LEU A 222 3.43 19.91 10.14
N ALA A 223 2.27 19.26 10.29
CA ALA A 223 1.66 19.02 11.59
C ALA A 223 2.56 18.14 12.47
N GLU A 224 3.14 17.06 11.95
CA GLU A 224 4.03 16.16 12.69
C GLU A 224 5.28 16.89 13.19
N ALA A 225 5.88 17.76 12.37
CA ALA A 225 7.03 18.56 12.77
C ALA A 225 6.67 19.54 13.90
N GLN A 226 5.55 20.25 13.77
CA GLN A 226 5.10 21.20 14.79
C GLN A 226 4.71 20.52 16.11
N LEU A 227 4.03 19.37 16.02
CA LEU A 227 3.64 18.58 17.20
C LEU A 227 4.87 18.02 17.92
N ALA A 228 5.91 17.60 17.19
CA ALA A 228 7.15 17.13 17.79
C ALA A 228 7.85 18.24 18.59
N GLU A 229 7.88 19.46 18.06
CA GLU A 229 8.42 20.62 18.76
C GLU A 229 7.61 20.94 20.03
N TRP A 230 6.28 20.91 19.96
CA TRP A 230 5.44 21.16 21.12
C TRP A 230 5.56 20.09 22.19
N LEU A 231 5.71 18.82 21.80
CA LEU A 231 5.96 17.73 22.75
C LEU A 231 7.24 17.96 23.57
N GLN A 232 8.29 18.53 22.98
CA GLN A 232 9.52 18.86 23.71
C GLN A 232 9.32 19.99 24.73
N ARG A 233 8.34 20.86 24.50
CA ARG A 233 7.97 21.97 25.41
C ARG A 233 7.00 21.54 26.50
N LEU A 234 6.36 20.38 26.36
CA LEU A 234 5.53 19.82 27.42
C LEU A 234 6.45 19.41 28.57
N GLN A 235 6.28 20.05 29.72
CA GLN A 235 6.90 19.58 30.96
C GLN A 235 6.10 18.35 31.42
N VAL A 236 6.80 17.23 31.58
CA VAL A 236 6.24 15.95 32.01
C VAL A 236 6.97 15.54 33.27
N ASP A 237 6.22 15.47 34.37
CA ASP A 237 6.67 14.86 35.63
C ASP A 237 6.05 13.46 35.74
N ASP A 238 6.53 12.62 36.67
CA ASP A 238 6.16 11.19 36.77
C ASP A 238 4.65 10.87 36.76
N ALA A 239 3.80 11.84 37.11
CA ALA A 239 2.34 11.70 37.13
C ALA A 239 1.56 12.83 36.44
N THR A 240 2.21 13.88 35.92
CA THR A 240 1.50 15.05 35.37
C THR A 240 2.11 15.59 34.09
N VAL A 241 1.25 16.02 33.16
CA VAL A 241 1.66 16.73 31.94
C VAL A 241 1.18 18.17 32.07
N ASN A 242 2.10 19.12 31.99
CA ASN A 242 1.76 20.54 31.99
C ASN A 242 1.12 20.93 30.64
N TRP A 243 -0.21 20.94 30.61
CA TRP A 243 -0.99 21.24 29.40
C TRP A 243 -1.12 22.74 29.08
N ARG A 244 -0.48 23.64 29.85
CA ARG A 244 -0.60 25.10 29.65
C ARG A 244 -0.15 25.54 28.26
N VAL A 245 0.81 24.85 27.66
CA VAL A 245 1.32 25.15 26.31
C VAL A 245 0.29 24.79 25.22
N ALA A 246 -0.57 23.78 25.47
CA ALA A 246 -1.54 23.29 24.51
C ALA A 246 -2.96 23.86 24.71
N SER A 247 -3.32 24.24 25.94
CA SER A 247 -4.65 24.77 26.30
C SER A 247 -5.15 25.94 25.44
N PRO A 248 -4.30 26.90 24.99
CA PRO A 248 -4.73 27.99 24.11
C PRO A 248 -5.05 27.57 22.66
N GLN A 249 -4.70 26.35 22.25
CA GLN A 249 -4.88 25.89 20.88
C GLN A 249 -6.31 25.38 20.62
N PRO A 250 -6.79 25.36 19.36
CA PRO A 250 -8.07 24.75 19.03
C PRO A 250 -8.18 23.30 19.50
N GLU A 251 -9.40 22.85 19.87
CA GLU A 251 -9.63 21.50 20.38
C GLU A 251 -9.06 20.40 19.46
N ALA A 252 -9.23 20.55 18.14
CA ALA A 252 -8.70 19.62 17.15
C ALA A 252 -7.17 19.48 17.24
N VAL A 253 -6.48 20.60 17.48
CA VAL A 253 -5.02 20.66 17.63
C VAL A 253 -4.58 20.03 18.96
N GLN A 254 -5.30 20.30 20.05
CA GLN A 254 -5.07 19.64 21.34
C GLN A 254 -5.23 18.12 21.26
N ARG A 255 -6.27 17.64 20.55
CA ARG A 255 -6.50 16.21 20.29
C ARG A 255 -5.36 15.57 19.49
N LEU A 256 -4.80 16.27 18.50
CA LEU A 256 -3.64 15.79 17.75
C LEU A 256 -2.40 15.66 18.63
N LEU A 257 -2.14 16.66 19.49
CA LEU A 257 -1.02 16.61 20.44
C LEU A 257 -1.18 15.47 21.45
N LEU A 258 -2.39 15.27 21.99
CA LEU A 258 -2.68 14.18 22.92
C LEU A 258 -2.49 12.82 22.26
N LYS A 259 -3.00 12.63 21.04
CA LYS A 259 -2.78 11.39 20.27
C LYS A 259 -1.30 11.11 20.07
N LYS A 260 -0.52 12.12 19.68
CA LYS A 260 0.93 11.99 19.48
C LYS A 260 1.64 11.65 20.79
N TYR A 261 1.30 12.33 21.90
CA TYR A 261 1.84 12.06 23.23
C TYR A 261 1.62 10.60 23.65
N CYS A 262 0.38 10.09 23.54
CA CYS A 262 0.05 8.71 23.88
C CYS A 262 0.80 7.69 22.99
N SER A 263 1.02 8.02 21.71
CA SER A 263 1.70 7.12 20.76
C SER A 263 3.21 6.98 20.99
N ASN A 264 3.85 7.93 21.69
CA ASN A 264 5.29 7.90 22.00
C ASN A 264 5.63 7.01 23.22
N GLY A 265 4.67 6.24 23.74
CA GLY A 265 4.93 5.27 24.79
C GLY A 265 5.03 5.85 26.20
N ASN A 266 4.41 7.01 26.47
CA ASN A 266 4.17 7.52 27.83
C ASN A 266 2.83 6.95 28.36
N PRO A 267 2.80 5.79 29.02
CA PRO A 267 1.58 5.03 29.27
C PRO A 267 0.87 5.49 30.55
N THR A 268 1.54 6.25 31.42
CA THR A 268 1.13 6.59 32.79
C THR A 268 -0.17 7.39 32.85
N LEU A 269 -0.60 8.02 31.75
CA LEU A 269 -1.83 8.83 31.68
C LEU A 269 -2.98 8.19 30.89
N ILE A 270 -2.76 7.03 30.24
CA ILE A 270 -3.77 6.43 29.35
C ILE A 270 -4.99 5.90 30.15
N ALA A 271 -4.82 5.60 31.44
CA ALA A 271 -5.88 5.00 32.26
C ALA A 271 -6.95 5.99 32.77
N SER A 272 -6.69 7.30 32.81
CA SER A 272 -7.59 8.26 33.47
C SER A 272 -8.44 9.13 32.52
N TYR A 273 -8.09 9.28 31.24
CA TYR A 273 -8.74 10.25 30.36
C TYR A 273 -9.81 9.69 29.41
N PHE A 274 -9.88 8.37 29.20
CA PHE A 274 -10.81 7.75 28.22
C PHE A 274 -12.20 7.36 28.78
N ARG A 275 -12.59 7.83 29.98
CA ARG A 275 -13.93 7.55 30.55
C ARG A 275 -14.95 8.69 30.41
N GLN A 276 -14.66 9.77 29.67
CA GLN A 276 -15.59 10.91 29.57
C GLN A 276 -15.90 11.39 28.14
N PHE A 277 -15.78 10.53 27.12
CA PHE A 277 -16.38 10.76 25.81
C PHE A 277 -17.06 9.50 25.28
#